data_AF-A0A022VRS0-F1
#
_entry.id   AF-A0A022VRS0-F1
#
_cell.length_a   1.000
_cell.length_b   1.000
_cell.length_c   1.000
_cell.angle_alpha   90.00
_cell.angle_beta   90.00
_cell.angle_gamma   90.00
#
_symmetry.space_group_name_H-M   'P 1'
#
loop_
_entity.id
_entity.type
_entity.pdbx_description
1 polymer ?
#
loop_
_entity_poly.entity_id
_entity_poly.type
_entity_poly.pdbx_seq_one_letter_code
_entity_poly.pdbx_strand_id
1 'polypeptide(L)'
;MKMHSYAFYNGHLSETERRLSALDKPQAKAYPAAVHYPRSPSVAGGANPANGDADSPDSEPETKRDVGKLRADLAMELTSPLGCVTYPQNLTWKNYVEFIFFPTLCYELEYPRTKDRSWIEVLIKAAAVFGCIFLLTLTSEEFIVPVLSDSAFRLRTIPSHFERGLILAETISMLLFPFMVTFLLVFLVIFEYVLGAFAEITRFADRRFYSDWWNSCDWYVISLTL
;
A
#
# COMPACT_ATOMS: atom_id res chain seq x y z
N MET A 1 7.16 -3.61 6.57
CA MET A 1 7.08 -2.52 5.58
C MET A 1 7.19 -1.20 6.33
N LYS A 2 8.10 -0.31 5.96
CA LYS A 2 8.12 1.04 6.53
C LYS A 2 7.20 1.90 5.65
N MET A 3 6.04 2.26 6.18
CA MET A 3 5.12 3.20 5.54
C MET A 3 5.70 4.60 5.74
N HIS A 4 6.34 5.15 4.72
CA HIS A 4 6.84 6.53 4.77
C HIS A 4 5.87 7.47 4.06
N SER A 5 5.38 8.46 4.81
CA SER A 5 4.66 9.60 4.23
C SER A 5 5.62 10.41 3.36
N TYR A 6 5.11 11.00 2.26
CA TYR A 6 5.88 11.81 1.32
C TYR A 6 6.82 12.82 2.00
N ALA A 7 6.31 13.57 2.99
CA ALA A 7 7.09 14.60 3.68
C ALA A 7 8.23 14.00 4.52
N PHE A 8 7.96 12.89 5.22
CA PHE A 8 8.97 12.22 6.04
C PHE A 8 10.05 11.58 5.16
N TYR A 9 9.64 10.93 4.06
CA TYR A 9 10.57 10.28 3.15
C TYR A 9 11.52 11.27 2.46
N ASN A 10 10.98 12.37 1.93
CA ASN A 10 11.79 13.42 1.32
C ASN A 10 12.66 14.16 2.35
N GLY A 11 12.22 14.27 3.60
CA GLY A 11 13.03 14.77 4.71
C GLY A 11 14.23 13.86 5.00
N HIS A 12 14.02 12.54 5.06
CA HIS A 12 15.09 11.55 5.23
C HIS A 12 16.10 11.61 4.08
N LEU A 13 15.63 11.61 2.83
CA LEU A 13 16.50 11.73 1.65
C LEU A 13 17.33 13.03 1.66
N SER A 14 16.77 14.14 2.16
CA SER A 14 17.51 15.39 2.32
C SER A 14 18.65 15.28 3.34
N GLU A 15 18.46 14.50 4.41
CA GLU A 15 19.50 14.26 5.40
C GLU A 15 20.60 13.36 4.82
N THR A 16 20.22 12.32 4.09
CA THR A 16 21.14 11.42 3.38
C THR A 16 21.98 12.18 2.35
N GLU A 17 21.38 13.08 1.56
CA GLU A 17 22.09 13.95 0.62
C GLU A 17 23.09 14.86 1.33
N ARG A 18 22.68 15.47 2.45
CA ARG A 18 23.56 16.31 3.26
C ARG A 18 24.75 15.53 3.84
N ARG A 19 24.53 14.29 4.27
CA ARG A 19 25.59 13.38 4.75
C ARG A 19 26.57 13.02 3.64
N LEU A 20 26.07 12.72 2.43
CA LEU A 20 26.89 12.46 1.25
C LEU A 20 27.74 13.69 0.87
N SER A 21 27.11 14.87 0.78
CA SER A 21 27.80 16.14 0.50
C SER A 21 28.85 16.48 1.56
N ALA A 22 28.62 16.11 2.82
CA ALA A 22 29.60 16.28 3.88
C ALA A 22 30.80 15.33 3.73
N LEU A 23 30.60 14.10 3.26
CA LEU A 23 31.66 13.13 2.96
C LEU A 23 32.55 13.59 1.80
N ASP A 24 32.04 14.39 0.86
CA ASP A 24 32.81 14.94 -0.26
C ASP A 24 33.70 16.12 0.14
N LYS A 25 33.40 16.79 1.26
CA LYS A 25 34.23 17.89 1.79
C LYS A 25 35.33 17.32 2.70
N PRO A 26 36.63 17.56 2.42
CA PRO A 26 37.77 16.88 3.08
C PRO A 26 38.00 17.22 4.57
N GLN A 27 37.02 17.81 5.28
CA GLN A 27 37.14 18.17 6.70
C GLN A 27 36.01 17.63 7.61
N ALA A 28 35.15 16.73 7.14
CA ALA A 28 33.96 16.35 7.91
C ALA A 28 34.18 15.11 8.81
N LYS A 29 33.86 15.30 10.09
CA LYS A 29 33.97 14.40 11.25
C LYS A 29 33.40 12.99 11.04
N ALA A 30 33.85 12.05 11.87
CA ALA A 30 33.32 10.68 11.97
C ALA A 30 31.79 10.67 12.08
N TYR A 31 31.12 10.24 11.02
CA TYR A 31 29.66 10.06 10.98
C TYR A 31 29.30 8.63 11.39
N PRO A 32 28.15 8.43 12.07
CA PRO A 32 27.65 7.09 12.36
C PRO A 32 27.28 6.36 11.06
N ALA A 33 27.39 5.02 11.09
CA ALA A 33 27.13 4.13 9.96
C ALA A 33 25.75 4.36 9.32
N ALA A 34 25.67 4.15 7.99
CA ALA A 34 24.40 4.19 7.27
C ALA A 34 23.42 3.20 7.89
N VAL A 35 22.19 3.66 8.15
CA VAL A 35 21.15 2.80 8.68
C VAL A 35 20.66 1.94 7.54
N HIS A 36 20.93 0.63 7.60
CA HIS A 36 20.47 -0.30 6.58
C HIS A 36 18.96 -0.55 6.74
N TYR A 37 18.16 -0.21 5.72
CA TYR A 37 16.71 -0.46 5.73
C TYR A 37 16.42 -1.83 5.11
N PRO A 38 15.58 -2.67 5.74
CA PRO A 38 15.15 -3.94 5.16
C PRO A 38 14.25 -3.68 3.94
N ARG A 39 14.59 -4.30 2.81
CA ARG A 39 13.93 -4.19 1.49
C ARG A 39 12.61 -4.96 1.45
N SER A 40 11.63 -4.55 0.63
CA SER A 40 10.38 -5.29 0.44
C SER A 40 10.63 -6.62 -0.29
N PRO A 41 9.94 -7.73 0.06
CA PRO A 41 10.20 -9.04 -0.53
C PRO A 41 9.74 -9.20 -1.99
N SER A 42 8.95 -8.26 -2.52
CA SER A 42 8.29 -8.42 -3.82
C SER A 42 9.23 -8.39 -5.03
N VAL A 43 10.51 -8.04 -4.85
CA VAL A 43 11.51 -7.99 -5.92
C VAL A 43 12.81 -8.69 -5.49
N ALA A 44 12.70 -9.90 -4.94
CA ALA A 44 13.83 -10.81 -4.76
C ALA A 44 14.06 -11.60 -6.05
N GLY A 45 14.54 -10.92 -7.09
CA GLY A 45 14.80 -11.52 -8.40
C GLY A 45 16.00 -10.87 -9.07
N GLY A 46 17.20 -11.17 -8.57
CA GLY A 46 18.44 -10.84 -9.27
C GLY A 46 19.51 -10.17 -8.41
N ALA A 47 20.21 -10.94 -7.58
CA ALA A 47 21.60 -10.65 -7.23
C ALA A 47 22.29 -11.97 -6.85
N ASN A 48 23.20 -12.42 -7.72
CA ASN A 48 24.04 -13.60 -7.57
C ASN A 48 24.84 -13.57 -6.26
N PRO A 49 25.00 -14.71 -5.55
CA PRO A 49 26.02 -14.88 -4.52
C PRO A 49 27.28 -15.46 -5.17
N ALA A 50 28.27 -14.61 -5.47
CA ALA A 50 29.62 -15.09 -5.83
C ALA A 50 30.66 -13.97 -5.67
N ASN A 51 31.45 -14.03 -4.60
CA ASN A 51 32.89 -14.24 -4.68
C ASN A 51 33.51 -14.26 -3.28
N GLY A 52 33.92 -15.45 -2.85
CA GLY A 52 35.06 -15.61 -1.97
C GLY A 52 36.34 -15.56 -2.78
N ASP A 53 37.37 -14.95 -2.20
CA ASP A 53 38.73 -15.49 -2.03
C ASP A 53 39.85 -14.44 -2.14
N ALA A 54 40.90 -14.71 -1.36
CA ALA A 54 42.30 -14.36 -1.56
C ALA A 54 42.82 -12.99 -1.10
N ASP A 55 43.14 -12.97 0.20
CA ASP A 55 44.36 -12.47 0.85
C ASP A 55 45.54 -12.02 -0.06
N SER A 56 45.94 -10.73 0.02
CA SER A 56 47.33 -10.23 0.06
C SER A 56 47.41 -8.69 -0.01
N PRO A 57 48.49 -8.06 0.52
CA PRO A 57 48.37 -6.85 1.31
C PRO A 57 48.78 -5.58 0.56
N ASP A 58 47.88 -4.61 0.48
CA ASP A 58 48.26 -3.21 0.30
C ASP A 58 47.46 -2.34 1.28
N SER A 59 48.23 -1.62 2.09
CA SER A 59 47.85 -0.84 3.25
C SER A 59 47.20 0.47 2.82
N GLU A 60 45.96 0.38 2.33
CA GLU A 60 45.04 1.50 2.37
C GLU A 60 44.35 1.51 3.74
N PRO A 61 44.28 2.65 4.45
CA PRO A 61 43.71 2.68 5.79
C PRO A 61 42.26 2.19 5.72
N GLU A 62 41.90 1.19 6.53
CA GLU A 62 40.56 0.57 6.58
C GLU A 62 39.44 1.63 6.62
N THR A 63 39.71 2.75 7.28
CA THR A 63 38.85 3.95 7.34
C THR A 63 38.46 4.49 5.96
N LYS A 64 39.36 4.51 4.97
CA LYS A 64 39.06 4.99 3.60
C LYS A 64 38.21 4.00 2.82
N ARG A 65 38.41 2.69 3.02
CA ARG A 65 37.56 1.64 2.41
C ARG A 65 36.15 1.68 2.98
N ASP A 66 36.02 1.93 4.28
CA ASP A 66 34.71 2.09 4.92
C ASP A 66 33.99 3.38 4.50
N VAL A 67 34.72 4.49 4.34
CA VAL A 67 34.16 5.73 3.78
C VAL A 67 33.74 5.55 2.32
N GLY A 68 34.49 4.78 1.52
CA GLY A 68 34.14 4.44 0.15
C GLY A 68 32.86 3.59 0.06
N LYS A 69 32.73 2.57 0.91
CA LYS A 69 31.50 1.76 1.03
C LYS A 69 30.32 2.61 1.47
N LEU A 70 30.48 3.43 2.50
CA LEU A 70 29.44 4.33 3.02
C LEU A 70 28.96 5.31 1.95
N ARG A 71 29.86 5.84 1.12
CA ARG A 71 29.50 6.70 -0.03
C ARG A 71 28.67 5.94 -1.06
N ALA A 72 29.07 4.73 -1.42
CA ALA A 72 28.33 3.90 -2.38
C ALA A 72 26.93 3.56 -1.85
N ASP A 73 26.81 3.24 -0.57
CA ASP A 73 25.54 2.93 0.09
C ASP A 73 24.61 4.15 0.13
N LEU A 74 25.11 5.33 0.50
CA LEU A 74 24.32 6.57 0.52
C LEU A 74 23.87 6.98 -0.90
N ALA A 75 24.77 6.89 -1.88
CA ALA A 75 24.44 7.20 -3.27
C ALA A 75 23.39 6.23 -3.85
N MET A 76 23.45 4.96 -3.46
CA MET A 76 22.45 3.96 -3.81
C MET A 76 21.10 4.22 -3.13
N GLU A 77 21.07 4.72 -1.89
CA GLU A 77 19.82 5.08 -1.19
C GLU A 77 19.14 6.32 -1.79
N LEU A 78 19.94 7.27 -2.31
CA LEU A 78 19.46 8.49 -2.98
C LEU A 78 18.90 8.23 -4.39
N THR A 79 19.25 7.08 -4.97
CA THR A 79 18.84 6.68 -6.32
C THR A 79 17.68 5.71 -6.23
N SER A 80 16.63 5.90 -7.03
CA SER A 80 15.52 4.93 -7.09
C SER A 80 16.05 3.54 -7.45
N PRO A 81 15.43 2.45 -6.97
CA PRO A 81 15.84 1.08 -7.31
C PRO A 81 15.76 0.77 -8.81
N LEU A 82 15.00 1.54 -9.58
CA LEU A 82 14.89 1.48 -11.03
C LEU A 82 15.92 2.38 -11.75
N GLY A 83 16.71 3.15 -10.99
CA GLY A 83 17.86 3.92 -11.47
C GLY A 83 17.52 5.17 -12.29
N CYS A 84 16.25 5.50 -12.49
CA CYS A 84 15.84 6.56 -13.41
C CYS A 84 15.63 7.91 -12.73
N VAL A 85 15.42 7.94 -11.40
CA VAL A 85 15.17 9.18 -10.65
C VAL A 85 16.05 9.23 -9.41
N THR A 86 16.78 10.35 -9.26
CA THR A 86 17.64 10.61 -8.10
C THR A 86 17.13 11.84 -7.36
N TYR A 87 17.16 11.80 -6.02
CA TYR A 87 16.93 13.01 -5.22
C TYR A 87 18.03 14.05 -5.52
N PRO A 88 17.72 15.36 -5.71
CA PRO A 88 16.47 16.08 -5.47
C PRO A 88 15.56 16.28 -6.69
N GLN A 89 15.86 15.65 -7.84
CA GLN A 89 15.11 15.86 -9.08
C GLN A 89 13.63 15.39 -9.00
N ASN A 90 13.30 14.58 -7.99
CA ASN A 90 11.95 14.11 -7.72
C ASN A 90 11.03 15.19 -7.09
N LEU A 91 11.56 16.29 -6.56
CA LEU A 91 10.80 17.35 -5.88
C LEU A 91 10.09 18.29 -6.87
N THR A 92 9.20 17.73 -7.68
CA THR A 92 8.35 18.51 -8.58
C THR A 92 6.89 18.45 -8.15
N TRP A 93 6.15 19.54 -8.37
CA TRP A 93 4.69 19.56 -8.17
C TRP A 93 3.98 18.46 -8.96
N LYS A 94 4.51 18.11 -10.14
CA LYS A 94 3.98 17.02 -10.96
C LYS A 94 4.05 15.68 -10.24
N ASN A 95 5.20 15.32 -9.68
CA ASN A 95 5.37 14.06 -8.94
C ASN A 95 4.49 14.00 -7.69
N TYR A 96 4.31 15.13 -7.00
CA TYR A 96 3.44 15.21 -5.83
C TYR A 96 1.97 15.00 -6.19
N VAL A 97 1.48 15.64 -7.26
CA VAL A 97 0.11 15.46 -7.74
C VAL A 97 -0.10 14.04 -8.26
N GLU A 98 0.87 13.46 -8.98
CA GLU A 98 0.81 12.06 -9.41
C GLU A 98 0.70 11.10 -8.22
N PHE A 99 1.44 11.34 -7.13
CA PHE A 99 1.34 10.55 -5.90
C PHE A 99 -0.06 10.61 -5.27
N ILE A 100 -0.70 11.78 -5.21
CA ILE A 100 -2.05 11.92 -4.64
C ILE A 100 -3.08 11.08 -5.41
N PHE A 101 -2.90 10.91 -6.72
CA PHE A 101 -3.82 10.13 -7.55
C PHE A 101 -3.47 8.65 -7.62
N PHE A 102 -2.27 8.23 -7.21
CA PHE A 102 -1.94 6.82 -7.17
C PHE A 102 -2.76 6.11 -6.08
N PRO A 103 -3.26 4.90 -6.35
CA PRO A 103 -4.00 4.10 -5.38
C PRO A 103 -3.05 3.46 -4.35
N THR A 104 -2.11 4.22 -3.78
CA THR A 104 -1.13 3.75 -2.79
C THR A 104 -0.97 4.76 -1.66
N LEU A 105 -0.73 4.24 -0.45
CA LEU A 105 -0.48 5.07 0.75
C LEU A 105 1.02 5.23 1.05
N CYS A 106 1.86 4.40 0.45
CA CYS A 106 3.30 4.39 0.66
C CYS A 106 3.99 5.14 -0.48
N TYR A 107 4.72 6.20 -0.15
CA TYR A 107 5.51 6.92 -1.15
C TYR A 107 6.81 6.16 -1.49
N GLU A 108 7.08 5.97 -2.77
CA GLU A 108 8.37 5.50 -3.31
C GLU A 108 8.88 6.50 -4.37
N LEU A 109 10.20 6.59 -4.58
CA LEU A 109 10.75 7.52 -5.60
C LEU A 109 10.24 7.21 -7.01
N GLU A 110 10.03 5.92 -7.29
CA GLU A 110 9.64 5.45 -8.60
C GLU A 110 8.74 4.24 -8.48
N TYR A 111 7.63 4.26 -9.21
CA TYR A 111 6.68 3.16 -9.26
C TYR A 111 6.75 2.47 -10.62
N PRO A 112 6.61 1.13 -10.66
CA PRO A 112 6.54 0.42 -11.93
C PRO A 112 5.29 0.88 -12.71
N ARG A 113 5.48 1.29 -13.97
CA ARG A 113 4.42 1.82 -14.83
C ARG A 113 4.06 0.86 -15.96
N THR A 114 2.78 0.79 -16.31
CA THR A 114 2.32 0.08 -17.52
C THR A 114 2.61 0.91 -18.78
N LYS A 115 2.91 0.21 -19.88
CA LYS A 115 3.33 0.82 -21.16
C LYS A 115 2.17 1.48 -21.90
N ASP A 116 1.01 0.82 -21.91
CA ASP A 116 -0.19 1.26 -22.63
C ASP A 116 -1.37 1.49 -21.67
N ARG A 117 -2.28 2.38 -22.06
CA ARG A 117 -3.54 2.67 -21.34
C ARG A 117 -4.72 2.03 -22.07
N SER A 118 -5.38 1.10 -21.43
CA SER A 118 -6.59 0.45 -21.96
C SER A 118 -7.83 1.16 -21.44
N TRP A 119 -8.29 2.19 -22.16
CA TRP A 119 -9.54 2.92 -21.82
C TRP A 119 -10.78 2.02 -21.81
N ILE A 120 -10.76 0.93 -22.58
CA ILE A 120 -11.83 -0.07 -22.62
C ILE A 120 -11.90 -0.80 -21.27
N GLU A 121 -10.77 -1.21 -20.69
CA GLU A 121 -10.73 -1.83 -19.37
C GLU A 121 -11.27 -0.88 -18.29
N VAL A 122 -10.91 0.41 -18.35
CA VAL A 122 -11.44 1.41 -17.42
C VAL A 122 -12.96 1.51 -17.54
N LEU A 123 -13.49 1.56 -18.76
CA LEU A 123 -14.93 1.66 -19.00
C LEU A 123 -15.67 0.41 -18.50
N ILE A 124 -15.12 -0.79 -18.72
CA ILE A 124 -15.68 -2.04 -18.21
C ILE A 124 -15.71 -2.03 -16.68
N LYS A 125 -14.60 -1.63 -16.02
CA LYS A 125 -14.55 -1.51 -14.56
C LYS A 125 -15.53 -0.47 -14.05
N ALA A 126 -15.65 0.68 -14.72
CA ALA A 126 -16.62 1.71 -14.35
C ALA A 126 -18.07 1.19 -14.46
N ALA A 127 -18.41 0.48 -15.55
CA ALA A 127 -19.71 -0.15 -15.71
C ALA A 127 -19.97 -1.21 -14.62
N ALA A 128 -18.95 -1.99 -14.24
CA ALA A 128 -19.04 -2.96 -13.16
C ALA A 128 -19.30 -2.28 -11.80
N VAL A 129 -18.67 -1.12 -11.51
CA VAL A 129 -18.97 -0.31 -10.31
C VAL A 129 -20.44 0.10 -10.28
N PHE A 130 -20.96 0.63 -11.39
CA PHE A 130 -22.38 1.01 -11.46
C PHE A 130 -23.31 -0.20 -11.24
N GLY A 131 -23.00 -1.34 -11.86
CA GLY A 131 -23.75 -2.59 -11.67
C GLY A 131 -23.73 -3.08 -10.23
N CYS A 132 -22.57 -3.06 -9.56
CA CYS A 132 -22.46 -3.45 -8.17
C CYS A 132 -23.16 -2.47 -7.22
N ILE A 133 -23.07 -1.16 -7.44
CA ILE A 133 -23.82 -0.17 -6.62
C ILE A 133 -25.33 -0.40 -6.75
N PHE A 134 -25.81 -0.66 -7.98
CA PHE A 134 -27.21 -0.99 -8.22
C PHE A 134 -27.62 -2.27 -7.48
N LEU A 135 -26.82 -3.33 -7.58
CA LEU A 135 -27.05 -4.59 -6.85
C LEU A 135 -27.05 -4.39 -5.32
N LEU A 136 -26.14 -3.56 -4.80
CA LEU A 136 -26.08 -3.17 -3.39
C LEU A 136 -27.37 -2.48 -2.95
N THR A 137 -27.88 -1.56 -3.77
CA THR A 137 -29.11 -0.82 -3.52
C THR A 137 -30.31 -1.77 -3.50
N LEU A 138 -30.46 -2.63 -4.52
CA LEU A 138 -31.51 -3.63 -4.57
C LEU A 138 -31.47 -4.59 -3.39
N THR A 139 -30.26 -5.06 -3.04
CA THR A 139 -30.09 -5.96 -1.89
C THR A 139 -30.51 -5.28 -0.58
N SER A 140 -30.19 -4.00 -0.43
CA SER A 140 -30.58 -3.21 0.74
C SER A 140 -32.10 -3.02 0.80
N GLU A 141 -32.72 -2.61 -0.30
CA GLU A 141 -34.16 -2.36 -0.37
C GLU A 141 -34.99 -3.64 -0.16
N GLU A 142 -34.58 -4.76 -0.76
CA GLU A 142 -35.38 -6.00 -0.73
C GLU A 142 -35.12 -6.86 0.52
N PHE A 143 -33.89 -6.84 1.07
CA PHE A 143 -33.54 -7.75 2.18
C PHE A 143 -33.24 -7.05 3.51
N ILE A 144 -32.71 -5.83 3.51
CA ILE A 144 -32.31 -5.15 4.75
C ILE A 144 -33.47 -4.31 5.30
N VAL A 145 -34.03 -3.43 4.46
CA VAL A 145 -35.09 -2.49 4.85
C VAL A 145 -36.34 -3.19 5.41
N PRO A 146 -36.94 -4.23 4.77
CA PRO A 146 -38.16 -4.82 5.28
C PRO A 146 -37.97 -5.50 6.64
N VAL A 147 -36.87 -6.25 6.81
CA VAL A 147 -36.55 -6.92 8.09
C VAL A 147 -36.33 -5.89 9.20
N LEU A 148 -35.67 -4.78 8.90
CA LEU A 148 -35.45 -3.70 9.85
C LEU A 148 -36.77 -2.98 10.20
N SER A 149 -37.67 -2.80 9.23
CA SER A 149 -38.95 -2.14 9.46
C SER A 149 -39.91 -2.98 10.33
N ASP A 150 -39.99 -4.29 10.10
CA ASP A 150 -40.83 -5.22 10.87
C ASP A 150 -40.30 -5.35 12.31
N SER A 151 -38.99 -5.55 12.46
CA SER A 151 -38.35 -5.61 13.78
C SER A 151 -38.48 -4.30 14.57
N ALA A 152 -38.35 -3.14 13.93
CA ALA A 152 -38.53 -1.84 14.58
C ALA A 152 -39.97 -1.64 15.10
N PHE A 153 -40.98 -2.10 14.36
CA PHE A 153 -42.37 -2.06 14.80
C PHE A 153 -42.62 -2.99 16.00
N ARG A 154 -42.11 -4.23 15.95
CA ARG A 154 -42.24 -5.21 17.04
C ARG A 154 -41.53 -4.75 18.31
N LEU A 155 -40.34 -4.17 18.18
CA LEU A 155 -39.54 -3.69 19.32
C LEU A 155 -40.22 -2.55 20.09
N ARG A 156 -40.97 -1.68 19.38
CA ARG A 156 -41.73 -0.58 19.99
C ARG A 156 -42.99 -1.04 20.73
N THR A 157 -43.59 -2.13 20.27
CA THR A 157 -44.89 -2.61 20.78
C THR A 157 -44.73 -3.40 22.09
N ILE A 158 -43.58 -4.03 22.31
CA ILE A 158 -43.37 -4.92 23.46
C ILE A 158 -42.76 -4.16 24.67
N PRO A 159 -43.33 -4.28 25.88
CA PRO A 159 -42.82 -3.62 27.08
C PRO A 159 -41.68 -4.39 27.79
N SER A 160 -41.58 -5.71 27.60
CA SER A 160 -40.59 -6.56 28.29
C SER A 160 -39.18 -6.44 27.70
N HIS A 161 -38.18 -6.21 28.55
CA HIS A 161 -36.77 -6.11 28.13
C HIS A 161 -36.19 -7.44 27.59
N PHE A 162 -36.64 -8.58 28.11
CA PHE A 162 -36.14 -9.90 27.69
C PHE A 162 -36.61 -10.24 26.27
N GLU A 163 -37.89 -10.00 25.98
CA GLU A 163 -38.48 -10.24 24.64
C GLU A 163 -37.89 -9.30 23.58
N ARG A 164 -37.58 -8.05 23.95
CA ARG A 164 -36.85 -7.12 23.09
C ARG A 164 -35.47 -7.66 22.70
N GLY A 165 -34.74 -8.26 23.65
CA GLY A 165 -33.46 -8.89 23.37
C GLY A 165 -33.58 -10.08 22.42
N LEU A 166 -34.64 -10.87 22.56
CA LEU A 166 -34.91 -12.03 21.71
C LEU A 166 -35.21 -11.63 20.26
N ILE A 167 -36.05 -10.60 20.06
CA ILE A 167 -36.36 -10.03 18.73
C ILE A 167 -35.11 -9.43 18.09
N LEU A 168 -34.29 -8.75 18.87
CA LEU A 168 -33.04 -8.19 18.37
C LEU A 168 -32.07 -9.29 17.92
N ALA A 169 -31.95 -10.39 18.66
CA ALA A 169 -31.15 -11.54 18.27
C ALA A 169 -31.67 -12.21 16.99
N GLU A 170 -32.99 -12.39 16.87
CA GLU A 170 -33.64 -12.90 15.65
C GLU A 170 -33.36 -11.98 14.45
N THR A 171 -33.52 -10.68 14.64
CA THR A 171 -33.26 -9.64 13.62
C THR A 171 -31.81 -9.69 13.17
N ILE A 172 -30.84 -9.71 14.10
CA ILE A 172 -29.41 -9.83 13.76
C ILE A 172 -29.14 -11.10 12.95
N SER A 173 -29.73 -12.24 13.35
CA SER A 173 -29.57 -13.50 12.62
C SER A 173 -30.09 -13.42 11.19
N MET A 174 -31.24 -12.76 10.97
CA MET A 174 -31.81 -12.58 9.63
C MET A 174 -31.00 -11.60 8.77
N LEU A 175 -30.44 -10.56 9.38
CA LEU A 175 -29.60 -9.58 8.68
C LEU A 175 -28.16 -10.06 8.43
N LEU A 176 -27.69 -11.11 9.11
CA LEU A 176 -26.30 -11.58 8.99
C LEU A 176 -25.94 -11.95 7.55
N PHE A 177 -26.80 -12.69 6.85
CA PHE A 177 -26.56 -13.07 5.46
C PHE A 177 -26.53 -11.88 4.48
N PRO A 178 -27.55 -10.99 4.42
CA PRO A 178 -27.49 -9.83 3.53
C PRO A 178 -26.35 -8.86 3.89
N PHE A 179 -25.97 -8.74 5.17
CA PHE A 179 -24.79 -7.96 5.54
C PHE A 179 -23.48 -8.59 5.08
N MET A 180 -23.33 -9.92 5.13
CA MET A 180 -22.15 -10.59 4.59
C MET A 180 -22.03 -10.36 3.07
N VAL A 181 -23.13 -10.47 2.34
CA VAL A 181 -23.15 -10.24 0.88
C VAL A 181 -22.82 -8.78 0.55
N THR A 182 -23.45 -7.82 1.23
CA THR A 182 -23.16 -6.39 1.02
C THR A 182 -21.73 -6.03 1.39
N PHE A 183 -21.18 -6.58 2.47
CA PHE A 183 -19.77 -6.39 2.84
C PHE A 183 -18.82 -6.87 1.72
N LEU A 184 -19.02 -8.09 1.22
CA LEU A 184 -18.22 -8.63 0.12
C LEU A 184 -18.37 -7.81 -1.16
N LEU A 185 -19.57 -7.31 -1.46
CA LEU A 185 -19.82 -6.49 -2.62
C LEU A 185 -19.13 -5.12 -2.52
N VAL A 186 -19.19 -4.47 -1.35
CA VAL A 186 -18.47 -3.22 -1.09
C VAL A 186 -16.96 -3.43 -1.22
N PHE A 187 -16.43 -4.50 -0.62
CA PHE A 187 -15.03 -4.86 -0.73
C PHE A 187 -14.61 -4.97 -2.21
N LEU A 188 -15.38 -5.73 -3.00
CA LEU A 188 -15.12 -5.92 -4.42
C LEU A 188 -15.19 -4.61 -5.21
N VAL A 189 -16.20 -3.76 -4.96
CA VAL A 189 -16.33 -2.45 -5.62
C VAL A 189 -15.10 -1.58 -5.38
N ILE A 190 -14.66 -1.47 -4.12
CA ILE A 190 -13.54 -0.60 -3.76
C ILE A 190 -12.24 -1.17 -4.32
N PHE A 191 -11.88 -2.38 -3.92
CA PHE A 191 -10.54 -2.92 -4.13
C PHE A 191 -10.30 -3.42 -5.55
N GLU A 192 -11.28 -4.08 -6.17
CA GLU A 192 -11.11 -4.64 -7.52
C GLU A 192 -11.40 -3.60 -8.60
N TYR A 193 -12.55 -2.91 -8.50
CA TYR A 193 -13.00 -2.04 -9.58
C TYR A 193 -12.55 -0.59 -9.43
N VAL A 194 -12.73 0.04 -8.28
CA VAL A 194 -12.36 1.46 -8.09
C VAL A 194 -10.84 1.60 -8.11
N LEU A 195 -10.11 0.92 -7.23
CA LEU A 195 -8.63 0.99 -7.22
C LEU A 195 -8.05 0.46 -8.54
N GLY A 196 -8.63 -0.59 -9.12
CA GLY A 196 -8.23 -1.10 -10.43
C GLY A 196 -8.45 -0.13 -11.58
N ALA A 197 -9.47 0.74 -11.51
CA ALA A 197 -9.69 1.82 -12.49
C ALA A 197 -8.72 2.98 -12.27
N PHE A 198 -8.49 3.40 -11.03
CA PHE A 198 -7.47 4.42 -10.69
C PHE A 198 -6.07 3.98 -11.10
N ALA A 199 -5.72 2.70 -10.89
CA ALA A 199 -4.45 2.14 -11.32
C ALA A 199 -4.26 2.25 -12.83
N GLU A 200 -5.31 1.96 -13.61
CA GLU A 200 -5.23 2.02 -15.06
C GLU A 200 -5.14 3.45 -15.59
N ILE A 201 -5.91 4.38 -15.01
CA ILE A 201 -5.86 5.81 -15.35
C ILE A 201 -4.44 6.37 -15.09
N THR A 202 -3.86 6.00 -13.95
CA THR A 202 -2.54 6.47 -13.51
C THR A 202 -1.37 5.66 -14.08
N ARG A 203 -1.64 4.53 -14.78
CA ARG A 203 -0.64 3.55 -15.27
C ARG A 203 0.17 2.89 -14.17
N PHE A 204 -0.43 2.70 -13.01
CA PHE A 204 0.20 2.00 -11.89
C PHE A 204 0.20 0.49 -12.17
N ALA A 205 1.39 -0.12 -12.25
CA ALA A 205 1.53 -1.53 -12.63
C ALA A 205 1.30 -2.51 -11.47
N ASP A 206 1.50 -2.07 -10.22
CA ASP A 206 1.28 -2.94 -9.06
C ASP A 206 -0.20 -2.95 -8.67
N ARG A 207 -0.96 -3.92 -9.20
CA ARG A 207 -2.41 -4.03 -8.98
C ARG A 207 -2.78 -4.95 -7.81
N ARG A 208 -1.83 -5.34 -6.95
CA ARG A 208 -2.08 -6.24 -5.82
C ARG A 208 -2.48 -5.45 -4.57
N PHE A 209 -3.70 -4.91 -4.56
CA PHE A 209 -4.21 -4.12 -3.43
C PHE A 209 -4.53 -4.96 -2.19
N TYR A 210 -4.95 -6.20 -2.39
CA TYR A 210 -5.28 -7.17 -1.35
C TYR A 210 -4.67 -8.54 -1.71
N SER A 211 -4.57 -9.42 -0.72
CA SER A 211 -4.15 -10.81 -0.89
C SER A 211 -5.32 -11.76 -0.60
N ASP A 212 -5.12 -13.07 -0.73
CA ASP A 212 -6.14 -14.11 -0.53
C ASP A 212 -6.59 -14.23 0.96
N TRP A 213 -7.21 -13.17 1.47
CA TRP A 213 -7.57 -13.00 2.88
C TRP A 213 -8.60 -14.03 3.35
N TRP A 214 -9.43 -14.54 2.44
CA TRP A 214 -10.41 -15.61 2.71
C TRP A 214 -9.77 -16.94 3.13
N ASN A 215 -8.49 -17.16 2.82
CA ASN A 215 -7.73 -18.34 3.25
C ASN A 215 -6.94 -18.10 4.55
N SER A 216 -7.12 -16.94 5.20
CA SER A 216 -6.39 -16.64 6.44
C SER A 216 -6.92 -17.45 7.61
N CYS A 217 -6.04 -18.18 8.28
CA CYS A 217 -6.39 -18.96 9.48
C CYS A 217 -6.36 -18.13 10.78
N ASP A 218 -5.70 -16.97 10.78
CA ASP A 218 -5.47 -16.13 11.96
C ASP A 218 -5.95 -14.70 11.75
N TRP A 219 -6.44 -14.07 12.82
CA TRP A 219 -6.83 -12.65 12.83
C TRP A 219 -5.71 -11.70 12.41
N TYR A 220 -4.46 -12.01 12.78
CA TYR A 220 -3.30 -11.24 12.37
C TYR A 220 -3.06 -11.31 10.85
N VAL A 221 -3.27 -12.49 10.25
CA VAL A 221 -3.08 -12.69 8.81
C VAL A 221 -4.21 -12.02 8.03
N ILE A 222 -5.45 -12.11 8.51
CA ILE A 222 -6.60 -11.41 7.92
C ILE A 222 -6.36 -9.89 7.90
N SER A 223 -5.85 -9.34 9.00
CA SER A 223 -5.59 -7.90 9.12
C SER A 223 -4.42 -7.42 8.27
N LEU A 224 -3.53 -8.33 7.85
CA LEU A 224 -2.38 -8.01 7.01
C LEU A 224 -2.70 -8.16 5.51
N THR A 225 -3.67 -9.02 5.18
CA THR A 225 -4.00 -9.39 3.80
C THR A 225 -5.15 -8.58 3.20
N LEU A 226 -5.96 -7.95 4.05
CA LEU A 226 -7.06 -7.05 3.71
C LEU A 226 -6.60 -5.59 3.67
#